data_AF-A0A430QDG6-F1
#
_entry.id   AF-A0A430QDG6-F1
#
_cell.length_a   1.000
_cell.length_b   1.000
_cell.length_c   1.000
_cell.angle_alpha   90.00
_cell.angle_beta   90.00
_cell.angle_gamma   90.00
#
_symmetry.space_group_name_H-M   'P 1'
#
loop_
_entity.id
_entity.type
_entity.pdbx_description
1 polymer ?
#
loop_
_entity_poly.entity_id
_entity_poly.type
_entity_poly.pdbx_seq_one_letter_code
_entity_poly.pdbx_strand_id
1 'polypeptide(L)' 'QTVYTYRDEDNYRIAKDCVASCVPQDRRGGKAGLVTECCDEDYCNASPKHYSISFLLITSFTIFIIYANKFIY' A
#
# COMPACT_ATOMS: atom_id res chain seq x y z
N GLN A 1 14.53 8.86 3.79
CA GLN A 1 13.74 8.53 2.57
C GLN A 1 12.48 9.40 2.52
N THR A 2 11.90 9.64 1.35
CA THR A 2 10.75 10.55 1.17
C THR A 2 9.61 9.89 0.42
N VAL A 3 8.40 10.15 0.89
CA VAL A 3 7.14 9.74 0.27
C VAL A 3 6.42 10.98 -0.20
N TYR A 4 6.09 11.03 -1.49
CA TYR A 4 5.22 12.03 -2.08
C TYR A 4 3.86 11.37 -2.38
N THR A 5 2.87 11.69 -1.57
CA THR A 5 1.50 11.24 -1.75
C THR A 5 0.70 12.36 -2.43
N TYR A 6 0.44 12.19 -3.72
CA TYR A 6 -0.48 13.02 -4.47
C TYR A 6 -1.89 12.45 -4.32
N ARG A 7 -2.81 13.26 -3.79
CA ARG A 7 -4.23 12.90 -3.68
C ARG A 7 -5.03 13.80 -4.61
N ASP A 8 -5.65 13.22 -5.61
CA ASP A 8 -6.72 13.85 -6.40
C ASP A 8 -8.01 13.08 -6.11
N GLU A 9 -9.18 13.72 -6.22
CA GLU A 9 -10.44 13.29 -5.57
C GLU A 9 -10.79 11.79 -5.67
N ASP A 10 -10.45 11.13 -6.78
CA ASP A 10 -10.61 9.68 -7.01
C ASP A 10 -9.31 8.91 -7.32
N ASN A 11 -8.17 9.60 -7.38
CA ASN A 11 -6.87 9.02 -7.77
C ASN A 11 -5.80 9.30 -6.71
N TYR A 12 -5.25 8.22 -6.15
CA TYR A 12 -4.09 8.30 -5.27
C TYR A 12 -2.83 7.90 -6.05
N ARG A 13 -1.80 8.74 -6.03
CA ARG A 13 -0.47 8.42 -6.58
C ARG A 13 0.56 8.58 -5.50
N ILE A 14 1.24 7.49 -5.15
CA ILE A 14 2.36 7.49 -4.21
C ILE A 14 3.64 7.38 -5.02
N ALA A 15 4.46 8.42 -5.00
CA ALA A 15 5.83 8.42 -5.49
C ALA A 15 6.79 8.35 -4.29
N LYS A 16 7.93 7.69 -4.46
CA LYS A 16 8.91 7.49 -3.38
C LYS A 16 10.29 7.79 -3.92
N ASP A 17 11.08 8.48 -3.11
CA ASP A 17 12.43 8.86 -3.50
C ASP A 17 13.37 8.88 -2.30
N CYS A 18 14.66 8.72 -2.55
CA CYS A 18 15.72 8.85 -1.56
C CYS A 18 16.37 10.23 -1.72
N VAL A 19 15.90 11.20 -0.95
CA VAL A 19 16.45 12.56 -0.97
C VAL A 19 17.41 12.80 0.21
N ALA A 20 18.39 13.66 0.01
CA ALA A 20 19.37 14.03 1.04
C ALA A 20 18.78 14.87 2.19
N SER A 21 17.71 15.62 1.91
CA SER A 21 16.99 16.41 2.92
C SER A 21 15.50 16.35 2.61
N CYS A 22 14.71 15.93 3.60
CA CYS A 22 13.26 15.81 3.50
C CYS A 22 12.59 16.79 4.46
N VAL A 23 11.60 17.52 3.98
CA VAL A 23 10.77 18.41 4.79
C VAL A 23 9.32 17.90 4.69
N PRO A 24 8.70 17.46 5.80
CA PRO A 24 7.32 17.02 5.76
C PRO A 24 6.42 18.22 5.45
N GLN A 25 5.51 18.05 4.48
CA GLN A 25 4.62 19.13 4.05
C GLN A 25 3.24 18.59 3.71
N ASP A 26 2.21 19.29 4.16
CA ASP A 26 0.83 19.03 3.77
C ASP A 26 0.30 20.22 2.99
N ARG A 27 0.17 20.06 1.68
CA ARG A 27 -0.36 21.06 0.75
C ARG A 27 -1.74 20.66 0.23
N ARG A 28 -2.55 19.98 1.06
CA ARG A 28 -3.93 19.64 0.71
C ARG A 28 -4.83 20.87 0.80
N GLY A 29 -5.51 21.19 -0.31
CA GLY A 29 -6.66 22.08 -0.35
C GLY A 29 -7.93 21.25 -0.23
N GLY A 30 -8.35 20.90 0.99
CA GLY A 30 -9.47 20.00 1.23
C GLY A 30 -9.08 18.52 1.09
N LYS A 31 -9.73 17.76 0.20
CA LYS A 31 -9.42 16.33 -0.03
C LYS A 31 -8.32 16.08 -1.07
N ALA A 32 -7.96 17.09 -1.85
CA ALA A 32 -6.97 17.00 -2.91
C ALA A 32 -5.71 17.83 -2.58
N GLY A 33 -4.54 17.36 -3.04
CA GLY A 33 -3.26 18.02 -2.92
C GLY A 33 -2.11 17.07 -2.62
N LEU A 34 -0.94 17.65 -2.31
CA LEU A 34 0.30 16.91 -2.08
C LEU A 34 0.58 16.78 -0.58
N VAL A 35 0.85 15.56 -0.15
CA VAL A 35 1.40 15.27 1.18
C VAL A 35 2.79 14.68 1.01
N THR A 36 3.77 15.28 1.66
CA THR A 36 5.14 14.79 1.72
C THR A 36 5.39 14.24 3.11
N GLU A 37 5.67 12.96 3.22
CA GLU A 37 6.02 12.28 4.46
C GLU A 37 7.51 11.90 4.42
N CYS A 38 8.21 12.16 5.51
CA CYS A 38 9.62 11.87 5.68
C CYS A 38 9.78 10.76 6.70
N CYS A 39 10.68 9.83 6.43
CA CYS A 39 11.02 8.80 7.39
C CYS A 39 12.49 8.41 7.25
N ASP A 40 13.12 8.10 8.38
CA ASP A 40 14.58 7.92 8.49
C ASP A 40 15.02 6.45 8.55
N GLU A 41 14.09 5.54 8.78
CA GLU A 41 14.35 4.10 8.83
C GLU A 41 14.36 3.46 7.42
N ASP A 42 15.09 2.36 7.26
CA ASP A 42 15.06 1.62 6.01
C ASP A 42 13.66 1.02 5.75
N TYR A 43 13.17 1.16 4.52
CA TYR A 43 11.85 0.67 4.07
C TYR A 43 10.64 1.25 4.82
N CYS A 44 10.81 2.32 5.59
CA CYS A 44 9.72 3.04 6.24
C CYS A 44 8.66 3.57 5.25
N ASN A 45 9.08 3.83 4.01
CA ASN A 45 8.21 4.26 2.93
C ASN A 45 7.48 3.09 2.22
N ALA A 46 7.37 1.91 2.82
CA ALA A 46 6.70 0.77 2.20
C ALA A 46 5.27 1.12 1.77
N SER A 47 4.87 0.68 0.56
CA SER A 47 3.49 0.91 0.10
C SER A 47 2.60 0.02 0.94
N PRO A 48 1.40 0.48 1.37
CA PRO A 48 0.40 -0.46 1.87
C PRO A 48 0.24 -1.54 0.79
N LYS A 49 0.54 -2.79 1.17
CA LYS A 49 0.36 -3.94 0.27
C LYS A 49 -1.14 -4.06 0.05
N HIS A 50 -1.60 -3.68 -1.14
CA HIS A 50 -2.96 -4.01 -1.57
C HIS A 50 -3.00 -5.52 -1.80
N TYR A 51 -3.41 -6.27 -0.79
CA TYR A 51 -3.72 -7.69 -0.97
C TYR A 51 -4.92 -7.77 -1.91
N SER A 52 -4.72 -8.35 -3.09
CA SER A 52 -5.81 -8.55 -4.04
C SER A 52 -6.85 -9.49 -3.43
N ILE A 53 -8.13 -9.08 -3.45
CA ILE A 53 -9.26 -9.90 -2.99
C ILE A 53 -9.27 -11.26 -3.73
N SER A 54 -8.87 -11.27 -5.00
CA SER A 54 -8.74 -12.50 -5.79
C SER A 54 -7.77 -13.50 -5.17
N PHE A 55 -6.66 -13.02 -4.59
CA PHE A 55 -5.68 -13.90 -3.93
C PHE A 55 -6.28 -14.56 -2.68
N LEU A 56 -7.03 -13.81 -1.86
CA LEU A 56 -7.71 -14.34 -0.68
C LEU A 56 -8.74 -15.42 -1.06
N LEU A 57 -9.53 -15.18 -2.10
CA LEU A 57 -10.52 -16.15 -2.58
C LEU A 57 -9.87 -17.44 -3.09
N ILE A 58 -8.77 -17.33 -3.86
CA ILE A 58 -8.05 -18.51 -4.37
C ILE A 58 -7.48 -19.32 -3.21
N THR A 59 -6.83 -18.68 -2.23
CA THR A 59 -6.28 -19.38 -1.07
C THR A 59 -7.36 -20.04 -0.22
N SER A 60 -8.52 -19.40 -0.05
CA SER A 60 -9.65 -20.00 0.65
C SER A 60 -10.19 -21.25 -0.07
N PHE A 61 -10.32 -21.17 -1.39
CA PHE A 61 -10.82 -22.29 -2.19
C PHE A 61 -9.83 -23.46 -2.25
N THR A 62 -8.53 -23.20 -2.37
CA THR A 62 -7.51 -24.26 -2.36
C THR A 62 -7.42 -24.94 -1.00
N ILE A 63 -7.50 -24.20 0.10
CA ILE A 63 -7.58 -24.77 1.45
C ILE A 63 -8.83 -25.66 1.56
N PHE A 64 -9.99 -25.18 1.12
CA PHE A 64 -11.23 -25.96 1.15
C PHE A 64 -11.10 -27.28 0.36
N ILE A 65 -10.53 -27.22 -0.85
CA ILE A 65 -10.27 -28.42 -1.67
C ILE A 65 -9.34 -29.39 -0.95
N ILE A 66 -8.23 -28.92 -0.36
CA ILE A 66 -7.28 -29.78 0.35
C ILE A 66 -7.97 -30.47 1.54
N TYR A 67 -8.76 -29.74 2.33
CA TYR A 67 -9.49 -30.31 3.45
C TYR A 67 -10.61 -31.26 3.01
N ALA A 68 -11.33 -30.95 1.95
CA ALA A 68 -12.37 -31.83 1.39
C ALA A 68 -11.76 -33.12 0.84
N ASN A 69 -10.64 -33.05 0.13
CA ASN A 69 -9.94 -34.23 -0.37
C ASN A 69 -9.33 -35.07 0.77
N LYS A 70 -8.89 -34.44 1.86
CA LYS A 70 -8.44 -35.15 3.07
C LYS A 70 -9.58 -35.87 3.80
N PHE A 71 -10.84 -35.46 3.59
CA PHE A 71 -12.02 -36.12 4.17
C PHE A 71 -12.56 -37.27 3.30
N ILE A 72 -12.15 -37.34 2.04
CA ILE A 72 -12.59 -38.35 1.06
C ILE A 72 -11.64 -39.57 1.04
N TYR A 73 -10.49 -39.51 1.73
CA TYR A 73 -9.51 -40.59 1.87
C TYR A 73 -9.41 -41.12 3.30
#